data_AF-A0A8J5Y4G0-F1
#
_entry.id   AF-A0A8J5Y4G0-F1
#
_cell.length_a   1.000
_cell.length_b   1.000
_cell.length_c   1.000
_cell.angle_alpha   90.00
_cell.angle_beta   90.00
_cell.angle_gamma   90.00
#
_symmetry.space_group_name_H-M   'P 1'
#
loop_
_entity.id
_entity.type
_entity.pdbx_description
1 polymer ?
#
loop_
_entity_poly.entity_id
_entity_poly.type
_entity_poly.pdbx_seq_one_letter_code
_entity_poly.pdbx_strand_id
1 'polypeptide(L)'
;MTTSRDDLHLGGVEHWELYNAYGYYFHMATAEGLLKHGDGKDRPFVLSRAFFAGSQRYGAIWTSDNSADWDQLRNVVAALSSEFPFQQAKDCNHQDNKKGLECLLQAWFIGQLDAIASNAGTEVNMLILGVKVYFTFR
;
A
#
# COMPACT_ATOMS: atom_id res chain seq x y z
N MET A 1 -13.28 -15.83 -3.87
CA MET A 1 -13.55 -16.78 -4.97
C MET A 1 -12.48 -16.60 -6.01
N THR A 2 -11.86 -17.69 -6.43
CA THR A 2 -10.87 -17.77 -7.51
C THR A 2 -11.47 -18.61 -8.63
N THR A 3 -11.05 -18.36 -9.86
CA THR A 3 -11.48 -19.12 -11.04
C THR A 3 -10.99 -20.57 -10.97
N SER A 4 -11.64 -21.49 -11.69
CA SER A 4 -11.25 -22.90 -11.68
C SER A 4 -9.90 -23.10 -12.35
N ARG A 5 -9.16 -24.12 -11.91
CA ARG A 5 -7.80 -24.39 -12.39
C ARG A 5 -7.73 -24.63 -13.90
N ASP A 6 -8.71 -25.35 -14.43
CA ASP A 6 -8.75 -25.86 -15.80
C ASP A 6 -9.46 -24.88 -16.75
N ASP A 7 -9.84 -23.69 -16.26
CA ASP A 7 -10.46 -22.67 -17.10
C ASP A 7 -9.45 -22.15 -18.13
N LEU A 8 -9.89 -22.00 -19.37
CA LEU A 8 -9.03 -21.61 -20.49
C LEU A 8 -9.09 -20.10 -20.73
N HIS A 9 -7.92 -19.46 -20.76
CA HIS A 9 -7.73 -18.07 -21.17
C HIS A 9 -7.52 -17.95 -22.68
N LEU A 10 -7.36 -16.71 -23.16
CA LEU A 10 -7.01 -16.42 -24.55
C LEU A 10 -5.75 -17.20 -24.97
N GLY A 11 -5.84 -17.91 -26.10
CA GLY A 11 -4.75 -18.75 -26.61
C GLY A 11 -4.75 -20.19 -26.09
N GLY A 12 -5.78 -20.61 -25.32
CA GLY A 12 -5.89 -21.97 -24.81
C GLY A 12 -4.98 -22.25 -23.61
N VAL A 13 -4.53 -21.20 -22.93
CA VAL A 13 -3.69 -21.28 -21.73
C VAL A 13 -4.56 -21.57 -20.52
N GLU A 14 -4.19 -22.55 -19.71
CA GLU A 14 -4.93 -22.90 -18.49
C GLU A 14 -4.78 -21.81 -17.42
N HIS A 15 -5.82 -21.66 -16.60
CA HIS A 15 -5.83 -20.66 -15.53
C HIS A 15 -4.71 -20.85 -14.52
N TRP A 16 -4.32 -22.09 -14.25
CA TRP A 16 -3.19 -22.41 -13.37
C TRP A 16 -1.89 -21.71 -13.77
N GLU A 17 -1.61 -21.63 -15.07
CA GLU A 17 -0.36 -21.06 -15.59
C GLU A 17 -0.34 -19.53 -15.44
N LEU A 18 -1.51 -18.89 -15.51
CA LEU A 18 -1.65 -17.44 -15.48
C LEU A 18 -2.17 -16.89 -14.14
N TYR A 19 -2.51 -17.75 -13.18
CA TYR A 19 -3.24 -17.40 -11.95
C TYR A 19 -2.66 -16.16 -11.25
N ASN A 20 -1.35 -16.15 -11.04
CA ASN A 20 -0.65 -15.05 -10.36
C ASN A 20 -0.51 -13.79 -11.23
N ALA A 21 -0.43 -13.96 -12.56
CA ALA A 21 -0.27 -12.85 -13.50
C ALA A 21 -1.61 -12.21 -13.88
N TYR A 22 -2.74 -12.88 -13.64
CA TYR A 22 -4.07 -12.39 -13.97
C TYR A 22 -4.36 -11.00 -13.37
N GLY A 23 -4.06 -10.83 -12.08
CA GLY A 23 -4.22 -9.54 -11.39
C GLY A 23 -3.35 -8.42 -11.98
N TYR A 24 -2.14 -8.77 -12.44
CA TYR A 24 -1.24 -7.82 -13.09
C TYR A 24 -1.80 -7.32 -14.43
N TYR A 25 -2.34 -8.21 -15.27
CA TYR A 25 -2.95 -7.81 -16.54
C TYR A 25 -4.18 -6.93 -16.34
N PHE A 26 -4.98 -7.21 -15.31
CA PHE A 26 -6.13 -6.37 -14.96
C PHE A 26 -5.70 -4.97 -14.50
N HIS A 27 -4.66 -4.89 -13.66
CA HIS A 27 -4.10 -3.63 -13.16
C HIS A 27 -3.55 -2.77 -14.32
N MET A 28 -2.79 -3.39 -15.22
CA MET A 28 -2.25 -2.76 -16.42
C MET A 28 -3.34 -2.26 -17.37
N ALA A 29 -4.32 -3.09 -17.71
CA ALA A 29 -5.41 -2.71 -18.60
C ALA A 29 -6.23 -1.52 -18.05
N THR A 30 -6.43 -1.48 -16.73
CA THR A 30 -7.13 -0.36 -16.07
C THR A 30 -6.30 0.93 -16.14
N ALA A 31 -5.00 0.85 -15.85
CA ALA A 31 -4.11 2.02 -15.92
C ALA A 31 -4.01 2.58 -17.35
N GLU A 32 -3.89 1.69 -18.35
CA GLU A 32 -3.91 2.08 -19.76
C GLU A 32 -5.25 2.67 -20.20
N GLY A 33 -6.37 2.15 -19.69
CA GLY A 33 -7.70 2.70 -19.96
C GLY A 33 -7.84 4.14 -19.47
N LEU A 34 -7.35 4.42 -18.25
CA LEU A 34 -7.34 5.78 -17.69
C LEU A 34 -6.42 6.72 -18.47
N LEU A 35 -5.24 6.25 -18.88
CA LEU A 35 -4.34 7.02 -19.74
C LEU A 35 -5.00 7.38 -21.08
N LYS A 36 -5.67 6.42 -21.71
CA LYS A 36 -6.40 6.67 -22.96
C LYS A 36 -7.56 7.65 -22.77
N HIS A 37 -8.25 7.59 -21.64
CA HIS A 37 -9.31 8.55 -21.35
C HIS A 37 -8.78 9.98 -21.17
N GLY A 38 -7.65 10.14 -20.49
CA GLY A 38 -7.04 11.44 -20.24
C GLY A 38 -6.19 11.99 -21.39
N ASP A 39 -6.26 11.41 -22.59
CA ASP A 39 -5.35 11.72 -23.73
C ASP A 39 -3.86 11.66 -23.34
N GLY A 40 -3.50 10.84 -22.37
CA GLY A 40 -2.14 10.74 -21.82
C GLY A 40 -1.66 11.95 -21.02
N LYS A 41 -2.55 12.90 -20.68
CA LYS A 41 -2.20 14.11 -19.91
C LYS A 41 -2.20 13.87 -18.41
N ASP A 42 -3.07 12.99 -17.94
CA ASP A 42 -3.24 12.71 -16.52
C ASP A 42 -2.52 11.43 -16.10
N ARG A 43 -1.84 11.48 -14.94
CA ARG A 43 -1.19 10.31 -14.36
C ARG A 43 -2.27 9.37 -13.80
N PRO A 44 -2.36 8.11 -14.27
CA PRO A 44 -3.38 7.18 -13.80
C PRO A 44 -3.10 6.78 -12.35
N PHE A 45 -4.17 6.72 -11.55
CA PHE A 45 -4.13 6.16 -10.20
C PHE A 45 -5.05 4.94 -10.13
N VAL A 46 -4.45 3.76 -10.02
CA VAL A 46 -5.18 2.49 -9.88
C VAL A 46 -4.68 1.78 -8.64
N LEU A 47 -5.61 1.48 -7.73
CA LEU A 47 -5.37 0.66 -6.55
C LEU A 47 -5.74 -0.78 -6.85
N SER A 48 -4.78 -1.70 -6.73
CA SER A 48 -5.01 -3.14 -6.90
C SER A 48 -4.75 -3.90 -5.62
N ARG A 49 -5.45 -5.03 -5.44
CA ARG A 49 -5.18 -6.00 -4.37
C ARG A 49 -4.27 -7.13 -4.83
N ALA A 50 -4.43 -7.55 -6.09
CA ALA A 50 -3.62 -8.61 -6.68
C ALA A 50 -2.47 -7.98 -7.47
N PHE A 51 -1.28 -8.56 -7.35
CA PHE A 51 -0.08 -8.03 -7.99
C PHE A 51 0.87 -9.15 -8.40
N PHE A 52 1.71 -8.84 -9.38
CA PHE A 52 2.81 -9.68 -9.85
C PHE A 52 4.06 -8.83 -10.05
N ALA A 53 5.19 -9.46 -10.34
CA ALA A 53 6.41 -8.72 -10.66
C ALA A 53 6.16 -7.73 -11.81
N GLY A 54 6.40 -6.44 -11.57
CA GLY A 54 6.13 -5.36 -12.53
C GLY A 54 4.87 -4.54 -12.25
N SER A 55 3.97 -4.98 -11.36
CA SER A 55 2.75 -4.25 -11.00
C SER A 55 3.01 -2.84 -10.47
N GLN A 56 4.18 -2.58 -9.88
CA GLN A 56 4.57 -1.26 -9.35
C GLN A 56 4.57 -0.14 -10.40
N ARG A 57 4.61 -0.49 -11.71
CA ARG A 57 4.56 0.48 -12.82
C ARG A 57 3.17 1.05 -13.06
N TYR A 58 2.12 0.32 -12.65
CA TYR A 58 0.73 0.62 -13.03
C TYR A 58 -0.11 1.20 -11.88
N GLY A 59 0.41 1.22 -10.65
CA GLY A 59 -0.22 1.91 -9.53
C GLY A 59 0.12 1.33 -8.17
N ALA A 60 -0.68 1.70 -7.17
CA ALA A 60 -0.49 1.27 -5.80
C ALA A 60 -1.13 -0.09 -5.54
N ILE A 61 -0.60 -0.80 -4.56
CA ILE A 61 -1.12 -2.08 -4.08
C ILE A 61 -1.53 -1.92 -2.62
N TRP A 62 -2.66 -2.50 -2.24
CA TRP A 62 -3.08 -2.58 -0.84
C TRP A 62 -3.16 -4.05 -0.38
N THR A 63 -2.63 -4.31 0.81
CA THR A 63 -2.49 -5.64 1.42
C THR A 63 -3.79 -6.23 2.00
N SER A 64 -4.94 -5.60 1.74
CA SER A 64 -6.28 -6.07 2.09
C SER A 64 -6.59 -6.10 3.61
N ASP A 65 -7.74 -6.69 3.93
CA ASP A 65 -8.64 -6.45 5.07
C ASP A 65 -8.05 -6.84 6.42
N ASN A 66 -7.22 -5.97 6.98
CA ASN A 66 -6.70 -6.14 8.33
C ASN A 66 -7.74 -5.71 9.35
N SER A 67 -8.04 -6.60 10.30
CA SER A 67 -8.74 -6.22 11.53
C SER A 67 -7.88 -5.23 12.33
N ALA A 68 -8.51 -4.29 13.03
CA ALA A 68 -7.83 -3.31 13.88
C ALA A 68 -7.26 -3.97 15.15
N ASP A 69 -6.18 -4.75 14.99
CA ASP A 69 -5.50 -5.48 16.04
C ASP A 69 -3.96 -5.35 15.91
N TRP A 70 -3.25 -5.45 17.02
CA TRP A 70 -1.80 -5.28 17.11
C TRP A 70 -1.02 -6.34 16.33
N ASP A 71 -1.53 -7.56 16.30
CA ASP A 71 -0.95 -8.65 15.52
C ASP A 71 -1.04 -8.37 14.02
N GLN A 72 -2.16 -7.81 13.58
CA GLN A 72 -2.33 -7.40 12.19
C GLN A 72 -1.40 -6.24 11.83
N LEU A 73 -1.21 -5.27 12.72
CA LEU A 73 -0.21 -4.22 12.51
C LEU A 73 1.19 -4.80 12.36
N ARG A 74 1.61 -5.71 13.26
CA ARG A 74 2.94 -6.33 13.18
C ARG A 74 3.14 -7.05 11.86
N ASN A 75 2.11 -7.72 11.36
CA ASN A 75 2.14 -8.38 10.06
C ASN A 75 2.26 -7.37 8.91
N VAL A 76 1.53 -6.25 8.96
CA VAL A 76 1.61 -5.18 7.96
C VAL A 76 2.98 -4.51 7.97
N VAL A 77 3.47 -4.14 9.15
CA VAL A 77 4.79 -3.53 9.30
C VAL A 77 5.84 -4.51 8.83
N ALA A 78 5.84 -5.77 9.24
CA ALA A 78 6.80 -6.77 8.77
C ALA A 78 6.76 -6.98 7.25
N ALA A 79 5.57 -7.01 6.65
CA ALA A 79 5.41 -7.13 5.21
C ALA A 79 6.01 -5.92 4.47
N LEU A 80 5.79 -4.71 4.97
CA LEU A 80 6.29 -3.47 4.39
C LEU A 80 7.76 -3.17 4.73
N SER A 81 8.22 -3.61 5.90
CA SER A 81 9.55 -3.37 6.46
C SER A 81 10.55 -4.45 6.05
N SER A 82 10.15 -5.42 5.23
CA SER A 82 11.07 -6.38 4.63
C SER A 82 12.15 -5.71 3.77
N GLU A 83 12.02 -4.41 3.49
CA GLU A 83 13.08 -3.56 2.91
C GLU A 83 13.63 -2.45 3.84
N PHE A 84 13.12 -2.26 5.07
CA PHE A 84 13.56 -1.17 5.97
C PHE A 84 13.54 -1.56 7.45
N PRO A 85 14.65 -1.41 8.20
CA PRO A 85 14.69 -1.78 9.62
C PRO A 85 14.02 -0.71 10.50
N PHE A 86 12.72 -0.86 10.78
CA PHE A 86 12.00 0.02 11.72
C PHE A 86 12.18 -0.49 13.17
N GLN A 87 13.12 0.10 13.92
CA GLN A 87 13.42 -0.25 15.33
C GLN A 87 12.57 0.48 16.38
N GLN A 88 11.61 1.32 16.01
CA GLN A 88 10.92 2.22 16.96
C GLN A 88 9.50 1.77 17.33
N ALA A 89 9.31 0.46 17.56
CA ALA A 89 8.06 -0.09 18.12
C ALA A 89 8.26 -0.67 19.54
N LYS A 90 9.40 -0.40 20.19
CA LYS A 90 9.74 -1.02 21.49
C LYS A 90 9.09 -0.38 22.72
N ASP A 91 8.52 0.82 22.60
CA ASP A 91 7.99 1.55 23.77
C ASP A 91 6.45 1.55 23.90
N CYS A 92 5.73 0.90 22.99
CA CYS A 92 4.27 0.78 23.08
C CYS A 92 3.90 -0.40 24.00
N ASN A 93 3.75 -0.13 25.30
CA ASN A 93 3.30 -1.14 26.27
C ASN A 93 1.86 -1.58 25.94
N HIS A 94 1.68 -2.88 25.68
CA HIS A 94 0.45 -3.56 25.23
C HIS A 94 -0.77 -3.39 26.18
N GLN A 95 -0.60 -2.83 27.37
CA GLN A 95 -1.60 -2.85 28.43
C GLN A 95 -2.56 -1.66 28.46
N ASP A 96 -2.31 -0.60 27.68
CA ASP A 96 -3.10 0.63 27.74
C ASP A 96 -3.70 0.97 26.36
N ASN A 97 -4.90 0.43 26.09
CA ASN A 97 -5.57 0.45 24.77
C ASN A 97 -5.68 1.85 24.16
N LYS A 98 -5.79 2.91 24.98
CA LYS A 98 -5.91 4.28 24.50
C LYS A 98 -4.58 4.83 23.97
N LYS A 99 -3.48 4.63 24.69
CA LYS A 99 -2.14 5.05 24.26
C LYS A 99 -1.67 4.25 23.06
N GLY A 100 -2.04 2.98 23.02
CA GLY A 100 -1.81 2.13 21.87
C GLY A 100 -2.50 2.67 20.61
N LEU A 101 -3.78 3.02 20.68
CA LEU A 101 -4.51 3.58 19.53
C LEU A 101 -3.94 4.93 19.06
N GLU A 102 -3.50 5.77 19.99
CA GLU A 102 -2.79 7.02 19.66
C GLU A 102 -1.46 6.75 18.95
N CYS A 103 -0.69 5.75 19.39
CA CYS A 103 0.55 5.33 18.72
C CYS A 103 0.29 4.74 17.32
N LEU A 104 -0.81 3.98 17.15
CA LEU A 104 -1.22 3.44 15.84
C LEU A 104 -1.53 4.56 14.86
N LEU A 105 -2.31 5.55 15.28
CA LEU A 105 -2.63 6.71 14.46
C LEU A 105 -1.36 7.49 14.11
N GLN A 106 -0.45 7.68 15.07
CA GLN A 106 0.83 8.36 14.84
C GLN A 106 1.72 7.61 13.83
N ALA A 107 1.91 6.30 14.01
CA ALA A 107 2.72 5.48 13.10
C ALA A 107 2.11 5.44 11.68
N TRP A 108 0.78 5.35 11.58
CA TRP A 108 0.08 5.38 10.30
C TRP A 108 0.21 6.73 9.59
N PHE A 109 0.04 7.84 10.32
CA PHE A 109 0.25 9.19 9.78
C PHE A 109 1.71 9.40 9.33
N ILE A 110 2.68 8.94 10.12
CA ILE A 110 4.10 9.05 9.75
C ILE A 110 4.40 8.25 8.48
N GLY A 111 3.93 7.00 8.38
CA GLY A 111 4.12 6.18 7.19
C GLY A 111 3.49 6.79 5.93
N GLN A 112 2.34 7.44 6.06
CA GLN A 112 1.72 8.17 4.95
C GLN A 112 2.50 9.41 4.54
N LEU A 113 2.99 10.20 5.51
CA LEU A 113 3.76 11.40 5.23
C LEU A 113 5.11 11.08 4.58
N ASP A 114 5.77 10.02 5.03
CA ASP A 114 7.04 9.57 4.45
C ASP A 114 6.87 9.11 2.99
N ALA A 115 5.79 8.37 2.70
CA ALA A 115 5.45 7.99 1.34
C ALA A 115 5.15 9.19 0.43
N ILE A 116 4.47 10.22 0.96
CA ILE A 116 4.18 11.46 0.22
C ILE A 116 5.46 12.28 0.01
N ALA A 117 6.28 12.43 1.05
CA ALA A 117 7.56 13.14 1.03
C ALA A 117 8.54 12.53 0.01
N SER A 118 8.65 11.20 0.01
CA SER A 118 9.48 10.44 -0.93
C SER A 118 9.04 10.62 -2.39
N ASN A 119 7.73 10.61 -2.64
CA ASN A 119 7.20 10.83 -4.00
C ASN A 119 7.27 12.31 -4.45
N ALA A 120 7.31 13.26 -3.51
CA ALA A 120 7.43 14.69 -3.79
C ALA A 120 8.90 15.19 -3.84
N GLY A 121 9.86 14.39 -3.37
CA GLY A 121 11.27 14.78 -3.28
C GLY A 121 11.54 15.86 -2.23
N THR A 122 10.69 15.95 -1.21
CA THR A 122 10.70 17.04 -0.22
C THR A 122 10.85 16.48 1.18
N GLU A 123 11.84 16.93 1.95
CA GLU A 123 11.96 16.57 3.36
C GLU A 123 10.90 17.31 4.19
N VAL A 124 9.97 16.56 4.79
CA VAL A 124 8.89 17.11 5.62
C VAL A 124 9.34 17.18 7.07
N ASN A 125 9.93 18.31 7.47
CA ASN A 125 10.44 18.51 8.83
C ASN A 125 9.37 18.95 9.84
N MET A 126 8.20 19.42 9.37
CA MET A 126 7.15 19.96 10.22
C MET A 126 5.76 19.78 9.60
N LEU A 127 4.83 19.22 10.38
CA LEU A 127 3.41 19.18 10.00
C LEU A 127 2.59 20.10 10.91
N ILE A 128 1.94 21.09 10.31
CA ILE A 128 1.06 22.04 10.98
C ILE A 128 -0.39 21.72 10.59
N LEU A 129 -1.23 21.40 11.58
CA LEU A 129 -2.66 21.17 11.40
C LEU A 129 -3.43 22.25 12.17
N GLY A 130 -3.91 23.26 11.45
CA GLY A 130 -4.61 24.42 12.02
C GLY A 130 -3.66 25.33 12.82
N VAL A 131 -4.06 25.74 14.03
CA VAL A 131 -3.27 26.65 14.90
C VAL A 131 -2.31 25.88 15.83
N LYS A 132 -2.15 24.57 15.64
CA LYS A 132 -1.31 23.71 16.48
C LYS A 132 -0.25 22.99 15.65
N VAL A 133 0.99 23.03 16.11
CA VAL A 133 2.11 22.26 15.57
C VAL A 133 2.11 20.90 16.27
N TYR A 134 2.01 19.82 15.49
CA TYR A 134 1.86 18.47 16.06
C TYR A 134 3.16 17.68 16.08
N PHE A 135 4.05 17.89 15.09
CA PHE A 135 5.32 17.15 15.01
C PHE A 135 6.43 18.04 14.46
N THR A 136 7.56 18.04 15.17
CA THR A 136 8.85 18.57 14.71
C THR A 136 9.78 17.37 14.60
N PHE A 137 10.16 17.00 13.37
CA PHE A 137 11.16 15.97 13.13
C PHE A 137 12.53 16.65 13.14
N ARG A 138 13.51 16.06 13.85
CA ARG A 138 14.88 16.59 14.00
C ARG A 138 15.87 15.64 13.35
#